data_AF-A0AAW0RIV1-F1
#
_entry.id   AF-A0AAW0RIV1-F1
#
_cell.length_a   1.000
_cell.length_b   1.000
_cell.length_c   1.000
_cell.angle_alpha   90.00
_cell.angle_beta   90.00
_cell.angle_gamma   90.00
#
_symmetry.space_group_name_H-M   'P 1'
#
loop_
_entity.id
_entity.type
_entity.pdbx_description
1 polymer ?
#
loop_
_entity_poly.entity_id
_entity_poly.type
_entity_poly.pdbx_seq_one_letter_code
_entity_poly.pdbx_strand_id
1 'polypeptide(L)'
;MELQAIIKRVGVEVLMAENPTHYGYHHGPIYPSDIAVISSVNTKVCDLVVTSYGEMCGKSYTMNSQLFRHMREEHPNFLITLPHRAPRTTDEKRLGRNAIKRWVLDGGWRRARYFNEPQRLDPDLLIMQYADCFELLARRSEEFRATFGAEFHRPNLTQASWYSARV
;
A
#
# COMPACT_ATOMS: atom_id res chain seq x y z
N MET A 1 14.28 3.65 -27.51
CA MET A 1 12.88 3.21 -27.77
C MET A 1 12.31 2.34 -26.66
N GLU A 2 13.09 1.44 -26.06
CA GLU A 2 12.59 0.43 -25.10
C GLU A 2 12.11 1.01 -23.76
N LEU A 3 12.84 1.99 -23.19
CA LEU A 3 12.46 2.62 -21.91
C LEU A 3 11.14 3.40 -22.00
N GLN A 4 10.91 4.11 -23.11
CA GLN A 4 9.67 4.84 -23.36
C GLN A 4 8.47 3.88 -23.52
N ALA A 5 8.68 2.72 -24.16
CA ALA A 5 7.67 1.67 -24.22
C ALA A 5 7.39 1.04 -22.84
N ILE A 6 8.41 0.86 -22.00
CA ILE A 6 8.26 0.38 -20.62
C ILE A 6 7.52 1.40 -19.75
N ILE A 7 7.85 2.69 -19.84
CA ILE A 7 7.17 3.78 -19.12
C ILE A 7 5.71 3.85 -19.57
N LYS A 8 5.45 3.82 -20.88
CA LYS A 8 4.08 3.83 -21.41
C LYS A 8 3.30 2.58 -20.99
N ARG A 9 3.95 1.41 -20.92
CA ARG A 9 3.32 0.16 -20.48
C ARG A 9 3.04 0.14 -18.98
N VAL A 10 3.97 0.61 -18.13
CA VAL A 10 3.75 0.76 -16.69
C VAL A 10 2.67 1.81 -16.42
N GLY A 11 2.72 2.95 -17.13
CA GLY A 11 1.70 3.99 -17.06
C GLY A 11 0.33 3.46 -17.45
N VAL A 12 0.18 2.80 -18.61
CA VAL A 12 -1.12 2.27 -19.06
C VAL A 12 -1.61 1.13 -18.17
N GLU A 13 -0.76 0.16 -17.78
CA GLU A 13 -1.18 -0.97 -16.95
C GLU A 13 -1.53 -0.58 -15.50
N VAL A 14 -0.93 0.48 -14.94
CA VAL A 14 -1.21 0.95 -13.57
C VAL A 14 -2.32 2.00 -13.54
N LEU A 15 -2.34 2.95 -14.50
CA LEU A 15 -3.36 4.00 -14.57
C LEU A 15 -4.71 3.48 -15.07
N MET A 16 -4.69 2.49 -15.97
CA MET A 16 -5.91 1.84 -16.49
C MET A 16 -6.27 0.57 -15.74
N ALA A 17 -5.51 0.18 -14.70
CA ALA A 17 -5.96 -0.88 -13.81
C ALA A 17 -7.22 -0.40 -13.09
N GLU A 18 -8.33 -1.07 -13.36
CA GLU A 18 -9.55 -0.93 -12.58
C GLU A 18 -9.21 -1.03 -11.10
N ASN A 19 -9.71 -0.08 -10.31
CA ASN A 19 -9.61 -0.13 -8.87
C ASN A 19 -10.28 -1.44 -8.41
N PRO A 20 -9.56 -2.42 -7.86
CA PRO A 20 -10.10 -3.75 -7.63
C PRO A 20 -10.96 -3.82 -6.37
N THR A 21 -11.67 -2.74 -6.02
CA THR A 21 -12.68 -2.72 -4.95
C THR A 21 -13.71 -3.83 -5.15
N HIS A 22 -14.02 -4.22 -6.40
CA HIS A 22 -14.87 -5.38 -6.72
C HIS A 22 -14.34 -6.69 -6.10
N TYR A 23 -13.03 -6.85 -5.95
CA TYR A 23 -12.40 -8.03 -5.35
C TYR A 23 -12.00 -7.80 -3.88
N GLY A 24 -12.49 -6.72 -3.26
CA GLY A 24 -12.21 -6.33 -1.87
C GLY A 24 -10.80 -5.83 -1.61
N TYR A 25 -10.02 -5.55 -2.66
CA TYR A 25 -8.66 -5.04 -2.53
C TYR A 25 -8.66 -3.58 -2.08
N HIS A 26 -8.54 -3.39 -0.77
CA HIS A 26 -8.23 -2.09 -0.18
C HIS A 26 -6.75 -2.06 0.23
N HIS A 27 -6.01 -1.12 -0.36
CA HIS A 27 -4.72 -0.67 0.17
C HIS A 27 -4.86 0.83 0.45
N GLY A 28 -4.52 1.24 1.67
CA GLY A 28 -4.97 2.51 2.25
C GLY A 28 -6.14 2.33 3.22
N PRO A 29 -6.76 3.44 3.66
CA PRO A 29 -7.61 3.44 4.85
C PRO A 29 -8.83 2.53 4.68
N ILE A 30 -8.99 1.61 5.64
CA ILE A 30 -10.18 0.77 5.81
C ILE A 30 -10.88 1.27 7.06
N TYR A 31 -12.11 1.75 6.94
CA TYR A 31 -12.88 2.28 8.05
C TYR A 31 -13.69 1.18 8.75
N PRO A 32 -14.03 1.34 10.04
CA PRO A 32 -14.82 0.35 10.78
C PRO A 32 -16.17 0.00 10.13
N SER A 33 -16.76 0.94 9.40
CA SER A 33 -18.01 0.76 8.66
C SER A 33 -17.86 -0.05 7.37
N ASP A 34 -16.63 -0.27 6.90
CA ASP A 34 -16.37 -0.92 5.62
C ASP A 34 -16.42 -2.44 5.77
N ILE A 35 -17.08 -3.09 4.82
CA ILE A 35 -16.98 -4.53 4.64
C ILE A 35 -15.82 -4.78 3.67
N ALA A 36 -14.69 -5.27 4.21
CA ALA A 36 -13.46 -5.43 3.43
C ALA A 36 -13.04 -6.90 3.33
N VAL A 37 -12.56 -7.33 2.15
CA VAL A 37 -11.97 -8.65 1.95
C VAL A 37 -10.45 -8.50 1.82
N ILE A 38 -9.72 -8.91 2.83
CA ILE A 38 -8.27 -8.75 2.85
C ILE A 38 -7.61 -9.77 1.92
N SER A 39 -6.88 -9.28 0.94
CA SER A 39 -6.06 -10.13 0.09
C SER A 39 -4.81 -10.62 0.81
N SER A 40 -4.31 -11.80 0.46
CA SER A 40 -2.96 -12.21 0.89
C SER A 40 -1.84 -11.61 0.03
N VAL A 41 -2.17 -10.86 -1.04
CA VAL A 41 -1.23 -9.97 -1.75
C VAL A 41 -1.51 -8.61 -1.16
N ASN A 42 -0.71 -8.22 -0.18
CA ASN A 42 -0.89 -6.99 0.58
C ASN A 42 0.46 -6.39 0.96
N THR A 43 0.41 -5.21 1.55
CA THR A 43 1.56 -4.39 1.98
C THR A 43 2.23 -4.92 3.25
N LYS A 44 1.62 -5.89 3.94
CA LYS A 44 1.94 -6.30 5.32
C LYS A 44 1.83 -5.20 6.37
N VAL A 45 1.23 -4.07 6.02
CA VAL A 45 0.94 -2.97 6.94
C VAL A 45 -0.55 -3.02 7.28
N CYS A 46 -0.89 -2.80 8.54
CA CYS A 46 -2.27 -2.73 8.99
C CYS A 46 -2.88 -1.36 8.64
N ASP A 47 -3.69 -1.31 7.58
CA ASP A 47 -4.31 -0.07 7.09
C ASP A 47 -5.71 0.20 7.69
N LEU A 48 -6.09 -0.47 8.80
CA LEU A 48 -7.35 -0.24 9.49
C LEU A 48 -7.34 1.11 10.22
N VAL A 49 -8.37 1.94 10.06
CA VAL A 49 -8.51 3.27 10.67
C VAL A 49 -8.94 3.16 12.13
N VAL A 50 -7.99 3.37 13.05
CA VAL A 50 -8.19 3.11 14.49
C VAL A 50 -8.51 4.37 15.29
N THR A 51 -8.44 5.56 14.68
CA THR A 51 -8.80 6.82 15.34
C THR A 51 -9.91 7.54 14.60
N SER A 52 -10.68 8.36 15.32
CA SER A 52 -11.72 9.23 14.75
C SER A 52 -11.18 10.27 13.77
N TYR A 53 -9.87 10.53 13.79
CA TYR A 53 -9.19 11.51 12.93
C TYR A 53 -8.61 10.90 11.65
N GLY A 54 -8.95 9.63 11.35
CA GLY A 54 -8.54 8.96 10.12
C GLY A 54 -7.14 8.35 10.16
N GLU A 55 -6.56 8.09 11.35
CA GLU A 55 -5.24 7.47 11.44
C GLU A 55 -5.37 5.95 11.39
N MET A 56 -4.57 5.34 10.51
CA MET A 56 -4.50 3.90 10.33
C MET A 56 -3.59 3.26 11.38
N CYS A 57 -3.80 1.98 11.69
CA CYS A 57 -3.03 1.27 12.71
C CYS A 57 -1.52 1.31 12.45
N GLY A 58 -1.08 0.94 11.25
CA GLY A 58 0.30 1.02 10.78
C GLY A 58 1.28 -0.03 11.31
N LYS A 59 0.85 -0.94 12.19
CA LYS A 59 1.70 -2.08 12.56
C LYS A 59 2.05 -2.91 11.32
N SER A 60 3.36 -3.18 11.16
CA SER A 60 3.92 -3.90 10.02
C SER A 60 4.44 -5.28 10.39
N TYR A 61 4.42 -6.20 9.43
CA TYR A 61 4.80 -7.60 9.63
C TYR A 61 5.61 -8.13 8.44
N THR A 62 6.32 -9.24 8.64
CA THR A 62 6.99 -9.95 7.53
C THR A 62 6.10 -11.05 6.95
N MET A 63 5.18 -11.60 7.76
CA MET A 63 4.30 -12.70 7.36
C MET A 63 2.82 -12.32 7.34
N ASN A 64 2.06 -12.88 6.39
CA ASN A 64 0.60 -12.71 6.33
C ASN A 64 -0.09 -13.22 7.59
N SER A 65 0.35 -14.37 8.12
CA SER A 65 -0.24 -14.97 9.32
C SER A 65 -0.19 -14.03 10.52
N GLN A 66 0.89 -13.26 10.66
CA GLN A 66 1.05 -12.29 11.75
C GLN A 66 0.12 -11.09 11.56
N LEU A 67 0.06 -10.51 10.36
CA LEU A 67 -0.87 -9.41 10.04
C LEU A 67 -2.32 -9.84 10.28
N PHE A 68 -2.71 -11.01 9.78
CA PHE A 68 -4.08 -11.51 9.92
C PHE A 68 -4.46 -11.82 11.35
N ARG A 69 -3.52 -12.34 12.14
CA ARG A 69 -3.72 -12.54 13.57
C ARG A 69 -3.92 -11.19 14.27
N HIS A 70 -3.04 -10.23 14.01
CA HIS A 70 -3.16 -8.88 14.54
C HIS A 70 -4.52 -8.25 14.24
N MET A 71 -4.96 -8.30 12.98
CA MET A 71 -6.24 -7.75 12.57
C MET A 71 -7.43 -8.38 13.31
N ARG A 72 -7.43 -9.70 13.55
CA ARG A 72 -8.51 -10.36 14.29
C ARG A 72 -8.49 -10.06 15.79
N GLU A 73 -7.31 -10.07 16.39
CA GLU A 73 -7.16 -9.98 17.85
C GLU A 73 -7.28 -8.55 18.35
N GLU A 74 -6.75 -7.59 17.60
CA GLU A 74 -6.62 -6.20 18.04
C GLU A 74 -7.69 -5.28 17.43
N HIS A 75 -8.35 -5.72 16.34
CA HIS A 75 -9.39 -4.95 15.64
C HIS A 75 -10.69 -5.76 15.46
N PRO A 76 -11.26 -6.36 16.52
CA PRO A 76 -12.40 -7.27 16.41
C PRO A 76 -13.69 -6.62 15.90
N ASN A 77 -13.79 -5.29 15.98
CA ASN A 77 -14.96 -4.54 15.56
C ASN A 77 -15.00 -4.25 14.05
N PHE A 78 -13.96 -4.62 13.31
CA PHE A 78 -13.93 -4.44 11.86
C PHE A 78 -14.57 -5.62 11.13
N LEU A 79 -15.39 -5.32 10.13
CA LEU A 79 -16.04 -6.31 9.28
C LEU A 79 -15.09 -6.79 8.17
N ILE A 80 -14.00 -7.46 8.57
CA ILE A 80 -12.98 -7.98 7.66
C ILE A 80 -13.14 -9.47 7.38
N THR A 81 -13.13 -9.84 6.10
CA THR A 81 -12.97 -11.23 5.66
C THR A 81 -11.52 -11.47 5.30
N LEU A 82 -10.90 -12.48 5.92
CA LEU A 82 -9.52 -12.86 5.64
C LEU A 82 -9.45 -13.92 4.55
N PRO A 83 -8.34 -13.98 3.78
CA PRO A 83 -8.29 -14.82 2.60
C PRO A 83 -8.31 -16.30 3.00
N HIS A 84 -9.12 -17.10 2.29
CA HIS A 84 -9.18 -18.53 2.48
C HIS A 84 -7.88 -19.20 1.99
N ARG A 85 -7.58 -20.42 2.45
CA ARG A 85 -6.38 -21.19 2.05
C ARG A 85 -6.37 -21.64 0.58
N ALA A 86 -7.38 -21.27 -0.20
CA ALA A 86 -7.49 -21.69 -1.59
C ALA A 86 -6.35 -21.09 -2.45
N PRO A 87 -5.85 -21.84 -3.46
CA PRO A 87 -4.91 -21.29 -4.42
C PRO A 87 -5.55 -20.11 -5.14
N ARG A 88 -4.82 -19.00 -5.20
CA ARG A 88 -5.31 -17.77 -5.84
C ARG A 88 -5.09 -17.81 -7.33
N THR A 89 -6.08 -17.30 -8.07
CA THR A 89 -5.99 -17.20 -9.52
C THR A 89 -4.87 -16.23 -9.92
N THR A 90 -4.35 -16.39 -11.14
CA THR A 90 -3.35 -15.48 -11.69
C THR A 90 -3.87 -14.04 -11.74
N ASP A 91 -5.15 -13.87 -12.08
CA ASP A 91 -5.80 -12.56 -12.13
C ASP A 91 -5.88 -11.91 -10.75
N GLU A 92 -6.22 -12.67 -9.72
CA GLU A 92 -6.29 -12.16 -8.35
C GLU A 92 -4.91 -11.63 -7.89
N LYS A 93 -3.83 -12.36 -8.18
CA LYS A 93 -2.46 -11.89 -7.88
C LYS A 93 -2.09 -10.64 -8.69
N ARG A 94 -2.50 -10.57 -9.96
CA ARG A 94 -2.25 -9.40 -10.84
C ARG A 94 -2.95 -8.16 -10.27
N LEU A 95 -4.23 -8.27 -9.93
CA LEU A 95 -5.03 -7.19 -9.39
C LEU A 95 -4.51 -6.68 -8.05
N GLY A 96 -4.13 -7.58 -7.14
CA GLY A 96 -3.52 -7.18 -5.87
C GLY A 96 -2.22 -6.42 -6.03
N ARG A 97 -1.35 -6.85 -6.94
CA ARG A 97 -0.11 -6.13 -7.25
C ARG A 97 -0.40 -4.75 -7.82
N ASN A 98 -1.37 -4.63 -8.73
CA ASN A 98 -1.74 -3.34 -9.32
C ASN A 98 -2.31 -2.38 -8.28
N ALA A 99 -3.10 -2.88 -7.33
CA ALA A 99 -3.61 -2.07 -6.22
C ALA A 99 -2.46 -1.50 -5.36
N ILE A 100 -1.46 -2.32 -5.00
CA ILE A 100 -0.29 -1.84 -4.24
C ILE A 100 0.52 -0.83 -5.08
N LYS A 101 0.77 -1.11 -6.36
CA LYS A 101 1.45 -0.17 -7.27
C LYS A 101 0.76 1.18 -7.27
N ARG A 102 -0.56 1.20 -7.42
CA ARG A 102 -1.37 2.43 -7.44
C ARG A 102 -1.28 3.17 -6.11
N TRP A 103 -1.39 2.45 -4.99
CA TRP A 103 -1.25 3.03 -3.65
C TRP A 103 0.10 3.74 -3.44
N VAL A 104 1.18 3.17 -3.96
CA VAL A 104 2.51 3.79 -3.93
C VAL A 104 2.61 4.94 -4.93
N LEU A 105 2.19 4.73 -6.18
CA LEU A 105 2.32 5.68 -7.28
C LEU A 105 1.54 6.98 -7.03
N ASP A 106 0.31 6.88 -6.51
CA ASP A 106 -0.53 8.03 -6.15
C ASP A 106 0.02 8.75 -4.89
N GLY A 107 1.09 8.24 -4.28
CA GLY A 107 1.72 8.73 -3.06
C GLY A 107 0.88 8.49 -1.80
N GLY A 108 -0.13 7.62 -1.89
CA GLY A 108 -0.97 7.24 -0.76
C GLY A 108 -0.15 6.57 0.34
N TRP A 109 0.72 5.61 -0.02
CA TRP A 109 1.68 5.02 0.91
C TRP A 109 2.54 6.06 1.61
N ARG A 110 3.08 7.02 0.85
CA ARG A 110 4.00 8.03 1.37
C ARG A 110 3.30 9.00 2.33
N ARG A 111 2.06 9.41 2.03
CA ARG A 111 1.30 10.43 2.79
C ARG A 111 0.34 9.87 3.83
N ALA A 112 0.19 8.54 3.89
CA ALA A 112 -0.69 7.88 4.84
C ALA A 112 -0.37 8.28 6.29
N ARG A 113 -1.42 8.50 7.08
CA ARG A 113 -1.30 8.80 8.51
C ARG A 113 -1.42 7.52 9.30
N TYR A 114 -0.30 7.06 9.86
CA TYR A 114 -0.27 5.87 10.70
C TYR A 114 -0.10 6.26 12.17
N PHE A 115 -0.92 5.65 13.03
CA PHE A 115 -0.82 5.77 14.48
C PHE A 115 0.48 5.12 14.99
N ASN A 116 0.80 3.92 14.50
CA ASN A 116 2.11 3.30 14.65
C ASN A 116 2.85 3.41 13.31
N GLU A 117 3.89 4.23 13.23
CA GLU A 117 4.62 4.34 11.96
C GLU A 117 5.23 3.00 11.56
N PRO A 118 5.03 2.56 10.32
CA PRO A 118 5.77 1.45 9.77
C PRO A 118 7.21 1.90 9.49
N GLN A 119 8.07 1.85 10.51
CA GLN A 119 9.49 2.13 10.36
C GLN A 119 10.21 0.90 9.81
N ARG A 120 11.02 1.08 8.76
CA ARG A 120 11.92 0.06 8.19
C ARG A 120 11.21 -1.25 7.87
N LEU A 121 10.38 -1.21 6.83
CA LEU A 121 9.85 -2.41 6.20
C LEU A 121 10.96 -3.25 5.58
N ASP A 122 10.74 -4.57 5.51
CA ASP A 122 11.61 -5.49 4.79
C ASP A 122 11.68 -5.09 3.30
N PRO A 123 12.88 -4.91 2.72
CA PRO A 123 13.06 -4.55 1.31
C PRO A 123 12.36 -5.49 0.33
N ASP A 124 12.14 -6.75 0.71
CA ASP A 124 11.47 -7.74 -0.15
C ASP A 124 9.93 -7.56 -0.20
N LEU A 125 9.35 -6.64 0.58
CA LEU A 125 7.93 -6.34 0.48
C LEU A 125 7.60 -5.60 -0.82
N LEU A 126 6.47 -5.96 -1.42
CA LEU A 126 6.01 -5.36 -2.69
C LEU A 126 5.94 -3.84 -2.65
N ILE A 127 5.56 -3.27 -1.50
CA ILE A 127 5.47 -1.81 -1.34
C ILE A 127 6.85 -1.14 -1.44
N MET A 128 7.90 -1.79 -0.93
CA MET A 128 9.28 -1.31 -1.00
C MET A 128 9.82 -1.46 -2.41
N GLN A 129 9.65 -2.64 -3.02
CA GLN A 129 10.07 -2.88 -4.40
C GLN A 129 9.41 -1.89 -5.39
N TYR A 130 8.12 -1.59 -5.21
CA TYR A 130 7.44 -0.63 -6.08
C TYR A 130 7.89 0.80 -5.85
N ALA A 131 8.14 1.22 -4.61
CA ALA A 131 8.73 2.52 -4.33
C ALA A 131 10.11 2.67 -4.99
N ASP A 132 10.99 1.68 -4.84
CA ASP A 132 12.31 1.66 -5.50
C ASP A 132 12.20 1.74 -7.03
N CYS A 133 11.28 0.96 -7.62
CA CYS A 133 11.04 0.99 -9.06
C CYS A 133 10.55 2.36 -9.53
N PHE A 134 9.61 2.99 -8.83
CA PHE A 134 9.07 4.29 -9.22
C PHE A 134 10.07 5.43 -9.03
N GLU A 135 10.90 5.41 -7.98
CA GLU A 135 11.99 6.38 -7.82
C GLU A 135 13.07 6.19 -8.89
N LEU A 136 13.37 4.95 -9.30
CA LEU A 136 14.26 4.69 -10.44
C LEU A 136 13.65 5.21 -11.75
N LEU A 137 12.35 5.02 -11.98
CA LEU A 137 11.66 5.55 -13.15
C LEU A 137 11.65 7.08 -13.17
N ALA A 138 11.35 7.73 -12.05
CA ALA A 138 11.36 9.18 -11.92
C ALA A 138 12.77 9.78 -12.13
N ARG A 139 13.83 9.06 -11.74
CA ARG A 139 15.21 9.47 -12.06
C ARG A 139 15.53 9.40 -13.56
N ARG A 140 14.88 8.49 -14.29
CA ARG A 140 15.18 8.22 -15.71
C ARG A 140 14.22 8.92 -16.68
N SER A 141 13.05 9.34 -16.23
CA SER A 141 12.00 9.94 -17.05
C SER A 141 11.51 11.25 -16.43
N GLU A 142 11.81 12.35 -17.12
CA GLU A 142 11.34 13.67 -16.73
C GLU A 142 9.82 13.78 -16.79
N GLU A 143 9.18 13.17 -17.80
CA GLU A 143 7.72 13.13 -17.95
C GLU A 143 7.05 12.40 -16.78
N PHE A 144 7.57 11.21 -16.42
CA PHE A 144 7.07 10.45 -15.28
C PHE A 144 7.24 11.25 -13.98
N ARG A 145 8.41 11.85 -13.77
CA ARG A 145 8.72 12.67 -12.60
C ARG A 145 7.82 13.90 -12.51
N ALA A 146 7.55 14.57 -13.63
CA ALA A 146 6.66 15.73 -13.68
C ALA A 146 5.21 15.33 -13.35
N THR A 147 4.79 14.12 -13.72
CA THR A 147 3.42 13.63 -13.50
C THR A 147 3.19 13.11 -12.08
N PHE A 148 4.11 12.29 -11.56
CA PHE A 148 3.91 11.53 -10.30
C PHE A 148 4.83 11.98 -9.15
N GLY A 149 5.81 12.83 -9.43
CA GLY A 149 6.85 13.20 -8.47
C GLY A 149 8.08 12.29 -8.52
N ALA A 150 9.01 12.54 -7.59
CA ALA A 150 10.32 11.89 -7.56
C ALA A 150 10.53 10.93 -6.37
N GLU A 151 9.69 11.02 -5.34
CA GLU A 151 9.87 10.31 -4.08
C GLU A 151 8.63 9.49 -3.75
N PHE A 152 8.82 8.19 -3.54
CA PHE A 152 7.74 7.23 -3.34
C PHE A 152 7.87 6.45 -2.03
N HIS A 153 9.09 6.35 -1.48
CA HIS A 153 9.28 5.86 -0.12
C HIS A 153 8.66 6.79 0.91
N ARG A 154 8.29 6.24 2.07
CA ARG A 154 7.91 7.06 3.23
C ARG A 154 9.14 7.81 3.75
N PRO A 155 9.02 9.11 4.06
CA PRO A 155 10.13 9.84 4.67
C PRO A 155 10.48 9.23 6.02
N ASN A 156 11.78 9.14 6.33
CA ASN A 156 12.22 8.76 7.67
C ASN A 156 11.86 9.88 8.64
N LEU A 157 10.69 9.78 9.27
CA LEU A 157 10.27 10.70 10.32
C LEU A 157 11.11 10.42 11.57
N THR A 158 12.10 11.28 11.85
CA THR A 158 12.84 11.27 13.11
C THR A 158 11.87 11.54 14.26
N GLN A 159 12.12 10.98 15.45
CA GLN A 159 11.23 11.02 16.62
C GLN A 159 10.73 12.44 16.99
N ALA A 160 11.48 13.49 16.66
CA ALA A 160 11.08 14.90 16.85
C ALA A 160 9.98 15.37 15.88
N SER A 161 9.95 14.86 14.65
CA SER A 161 8.92 15.20 13.65
C SER A 161 7.54 14.59 13.94
N TRP A 162 7.48 13.56 14.80
CA TRP A 162 6.24 12.90 15.24
C TRP A 162 5.33 13.83 16.04
N TYR A 163 5.92 14.67 16.89
CA TYR A 163 5.16 15.58 17.75
C TYR A 163 4.69 16.82 17.00
N SER A 164 5.47 17.33 16.06
CA SER A 164 5.12 18.52 15.27
C SER A 164 4.06 18.26 14.20
N ALA A 165 3.88 17.02 13.74
CA ALA A 165 2.84 16.65 12.78
C ALA A 165 1.46 16.35 13.42
N ARG A 166 1.38 16.39 14.76
CA ARG A 166 0.16 16.16 15.55
C ARG A 166 -0.50 17.45 16.08
N VAL A 167 0.06 18.62 15.76
CA VAL A 167 -0.47 19.93 16.17
C VAL A 167 -1.19 20.60 15.01
#